data_AF-A0A1D1UIN9-F1
#
_entry.id   AF-A0A1D1UIN9-F1
#
_cell.length_a   1.000
_cell.length_b   1.000
_cell.length_c   1.000
_cell.angle_alpha   90.00
_cell.angle_beta   90.00
_cell.angle_gamma   90.00
#
_symmetry.space_group_name_H-M   'P 1'
#
loop_
_entity.id
_entity.type
_entity.pdbx_description
1 polymer ?
#
loop_
_entity_poly.entity_id
_entity_poly.type
_entity_poly.pdbx_seq_one_letter_code
_entity_poly.pdbx_strand_id
1 'polypeptide(L)'
;MQVGGSREELDNQSSTSSSGDGALSNNMKTNPRTLAWLEENFESSETGCDLPREVVYKAYQRFCESSSMDCMNQATFGKTVRHVFPRIKARRLGVRGQSKYHYHGLKTKPDSKVATVINTFINATVARVKRNNKLDGQAPRSSRSASTFEELSTENLQQDQRLSAHLADSSSILLSRTIDNSEIAQPALPQALLSEPCWNRVASIVIKASVYPITTSDVQMFRQLYSGHCEAVLEAVGNLKFSAIENLWSFFWRARYDNDVEKLLSYDKFYLIIGNQAVQDLVMDIDVEFFNSVLNVLVSDVLKPIPSSVTQAIRDFAKRMEGWVKESMTKMPRRLVHLKLTIAKALALTLRRYTSLNHLAQAARTVFLNSNQTSTMLNDLSRLDIQSIFEQGSVICPSVDLASVTNGFSGFKALLSRYEKLSAQMDTSQCGHDVDLWAVWVDEMSEAALAKGTSGQQLCQIWSYFSSLIIRELTLRSAPAFGSFHLVRLLLDDYLVLAVEQRSARLSSTTPLQMFYNHLKNLSPVGDRT
;
A
#
# COMPACT_ATOMS: atom_id res chain seq x y z
N MET A 1 -84.15 -17.93 4.05
CA MET A 1 -83.11 -17.57 3.06
C MET A 1 -81.88 -17.17 3.87
N GLN A 2 -80.96 -18.13 4.08
CA GLN A 2 -79.77 -18.38 3.24
C GLN A 2 -78.67 -17.33 3.56
N VAL A 3 -77.41 -17.61 3.85
CA VAL A 3 -76.52 -18.78 4.06
C VAL A 3 -75.30 -18.15 4.78
N GLY A 4 -74.80 -18.65 5.92
CA GLY A 4 -73.72 -19.67 6.02
C GLY A 4 -72.32 -19.05 5.89
N GLY A 5 -71.33 -19.28 6.75
CA GLY A 5 -71.26 -20.24 7.84
C GLY A 5 -70.08 -19.95 8.78
N SER A 6 -70.30 -20.36 10.01
CA SER A 6 -69.38 -20.34 11.14
C SER A 6 -68.45 -21.55 11.11
N ARG A 7 -67.24 -21.32 11.63
CA ARG A 7 -66.47 -22.18 12.56
C ARG A 7 -67.13 -23.51 12.98
N GLU A 8 -66.44 -24.63 12.76
CA GLU A 8 -66.54 -25.85 13.57
C GLU A 8 -65.13 -26.43 13.78
N GLU A 9 -64.74 -26.51 15.05
CA GLU A 9 -63.89 -27.57 15.59
C GLU A 9 -64.74 -28.82 15.72
N LEU A 10 -64.16 -30.03 15.61
CA LEU A 10 -64.48 -31.16 16.49
C LEU A 10 -63.44 -32.29 16.35
N ASP A 11 -63.10 -32.80 17.52
CA ASP A 11 -62.18 -33.89 17.86
C ASP A 11 -62.54 -35.25 17.22
N ASN A 12 -61.59 -36.21 17.17
CA ASN A 12 -61.49 -37.29 18.17
C ASN A 12 -60.56 -38.47 17.76
N GLN A 13 -59.61 -38.76 18.65
CA GLN A 13 -59.07 -40.06 19.11
C GLN A 13 -58.67 -41.23 18.17
N SER A 14 -57.37 -41.54 18.27
CA SER A 14 -56.69 -42.84 18.52
C SER A 14 -56.88 -44.06 17.60
N SER A 15 -55.77 -44.51 16.99
CA SER A 15 -55.26 -45.90 17.12
C SER A 15 -53.86 -46.08 16.47
N THR A 16 -52.87 -46.30 17.32
CA THR A 16 -51.69 -47.21 17.23
C THR A 16 -51.05 -47.70 15.91
N SER A 17 -49.71 -47.68 15.97
CA SER A 17 -48.67 -48.53 15.36
C SER A 17 -48.38 -48.46 13.85
N SER A 18 -47.25 -47.85 13.47
CA SER A 18 -45.97 -48.58 13.35
C SER A 18 -44.91 -47.75 12.58
N SER A 19 -43.69 -47.77 13.12
CA SER A 19 -42.40 -47.73 12.42
C SER A 19 -42.11 -46.55 11.47
N GLY A 20 -41.26 -45.63 11.95
CA GLY A 20 -40.65 -44.59 11.12
C GLY A 20 -39.50 -43.84 11.79
N ASP A 21 -38.77 -44.47 12.72
CA ASP A 21 -37.45 -43.98 13.13
C ASP A 21 -36.51 -44.13 11.92
N GLY A 22 -36.08 -43.03 11.31
CA GLY A 22 -35.02 -43.10 10.29
C GLY A 22 -35.03 -42.11 9.11
N ALA A 23 -35.72 -40.97 9.16
CA ALA A 23 -35.81 -40.09 7.98
C ALA A 23 -35.40 -38.61 8.18
N LEU A 24 -34.45 -38.30 9.07
CA LEU A 24 -33.89 -36.93 9.18
C LEU A 24 -32.36 -36.82 9.20
N SER A 25 -31.61 -37.92 8.98
CA SER A 25 -30.14 -37.92 9.15
C SER A 25 -29.30 -37.73 7.88
N ASN A 26 -29.86 -37.74 6.67
CA ASN A 26 -29.05 -37.84 5.45
C ASN A 26 -29.27 -36.67 4.49
N ASN A 27 -28.49 -35.59 4.61
CA ASN A 27 -28.00 -34.78 3.47
C ASN A 27 -27.16 -33.53 3.86
N MET A 28 -26.17 -33.67 4.75
CA MET A 28 -25.10 -32.67 4.81
C MET A 28 -23.76 -33.34 5.04
N LYS A 29 -23.12 -33.80 3.95
CA LYS A 29 -21.70 -34.18 3.93
C LYS A 29 -20.87 -32.92 4.18
N THR A 30 -20.84 -32.46 5.42
CA THR A 30 -20.03 -31.33 5.83
C THR A 30 -18.59 -31.80 5.97
N ASN A 31 -17.64 -31.06 5.39
CA ASN A 31 -16.23 -31.41 5.44
C ASN A 31 -15.76 -31.56 6.91
N PRO A 32 -15.25 -32.73 7.35
CA PRO A 32 -14.82 -32.96 8.73
C PRO A 32 -13.78 -31.94 9.23
N ARG A 33 -12.94 -31.43 8.34
CA ARG A 33 -11.95 -30.38 8.67
C ARG A 33 -12.61 -29.05 9.03
N THR A 34 -13.74 -28.72 8.40
CA THR A 34 -14.51 -27.51 8.74
C THR A 34 -15.18 -27.64 10.11
N LEU A 35 -15.66 -28.83 10.45
CA LEU A 35 -16.24 -29.10 11.77
C LEU A 35 -15.18 -28.96 12.87
N ALA A 36 -14.03 -29.63 12.70
CA ALA A 36 -12.91 -29.54 13.63
C ALA A 36 -12.43 -28.09 13.79
N TRP A 37 -12.28 -27.34 12.69
CA TRP A 37 -11.88 -25.94 12.76
C TRP A 37 -12.89 -25.07 13.51
N LEU A 38 -14.20 -25.27 13.31
CA LEU A 38 -15.22 -24.52 14.05
C LEU A 38 -15.15 -24.80 15.55
N GLU A 39 -15.02 -26.07 15.94
CA GLU A 39 -14.91 -26.49 17.34
C GLU A 39 -13.61 -26.03 18.00
N GLU A 40 -12.50 -25.98 17.26
CA GLU A 40 -11.20 -25.51 17.75
C GLU A 40 -11.19 -23.99 18.00
N ASN A 41 -11.93 -23.22 17.20
CA ASN A 41 -11.81 -21.76 17.20
C ASN A 41 -12.97 -21.02 17.87
N PHE A 42 -14.13 -21.67 18.01
CA PHE A 42 -15.34 -21.04 18.54
C PHE A 42 -15.97 -21.88 19.65
N GLU A 43 -16.73 -21.19 20.51
CA GLU A 43 -17.51 -21.82 21.56
C GLU A 43 -18.85 -21.09 21.75
N SER A 44 -19.83 -21.81 22.30
CA SER A 44 -21.11 -21.20 22.67
C SER A 44 -20.93 -20.33 23.92
N SER A 45 -21.62 -19.19 23.96
CA SER A 45 -21.58 -18.23 25.05
C SER A 45 -22.99 -17.97 25.57
N GLU A 46 -23.19 -18.17 26.88
CA GLU A 46 -24.45 -17.85 27.56
C GLU A 46 -24.57 -16.34 27.87
N THR A 47 -23.44 -15.62 27.89
CA THR A 47 -23.35 -14.18 28.19
C THR A 47 -23.76 -13.26 27.03
N GLY A 48 -24.38 -13.79 25.97
CA GLY A 48 -24.99 -12.97 24.91
C GLY A 48 -24.01 -12.26 23.96
N CYS A 49 -22.87 -12.87 23.63
CA CYS A 49 -21.91 -12.31 22.66
C CYS A 49 -22.45 -12.34 21.22
N ASP A 50 -22.25 -11.26 20.45
CA ASP A 50 -22.68 -11.13 19.05
C ASP A 50 -21.48 -11.08 18.10
N LEU A 51 -21.28 -12.11 17.27
CA LEU A 51 -20.24 -12.14 16.24
C LEU A 51 -20.82 -11.84 14.84
N PRO A 52 -20.27 -10.90 14.07
CA PRO A 52 -20.75 -10.63 12.71
C PRO A 52 -20.55 -11.84 11.79
N ARG A 53 -21.61 -12.28 11.09
CA ARG A 53 -21.53 -13.48 10.22
C ARG A 53 -20.51 -13.34 9.11
N GLU A 54 -20.37 -12.14 8.57
CA GLU A 54 -19.41 -11.80 7.51
C GLU A 54 -17.97 -12.03 7.98
N VAL A 55 -17.67 -11.67 9.23
CA VAL A 55 -16.33 -11.80 9.83
C VAL A 55 -15.99 -13.26 10.07
N VAL A 56 -16.94 -14.05 10.60
CA VAL A 56 -16.77 -15.51 10.80
C VAL A 56 -16.59 -16.21 9.44
N TYR A 57 -17.30 -15.79 8.40
CA TYR A 57 -17.14 -16.37 7.06
C TYR A 57 -15.80 -16.01 6.42
N LYS A 58 -15.30 -14.78 6.57
CA LYS A 58 -13.96 -14.39 6.09
C LYS A 58 -12.85 -15.18 6.79
N ALA A 59 -12.98 -15.41 8.10
CA ALA A 59 -12.05 -16.28 8.83
C ALA A 59 -12.06 -17.72 8.27
N TYR A 60 -13.24 -18.24 7.92
CA TYR A 60 -13.36 -19.55 7.26
C TYR A 60 -12.72 -19.56 5.86
N GLN A 61 -12.86 -18.50 5.07
CA GLN A 61 -12.22 -18.41 3.75
C GLN A 61 -10.68 -18.49 3.86
N ARG A 62 -10.09 -17.77 4.81
CA ARG A 62 -8.64 -17.84 5.09
C ARG A 62 -8.19 -19.23 5.54
N PHE A 63 -9.01 -19.89 6.37
CA PHE A 63 -8.74 -21.27 6.77
C PHE A 63 -8.74 -22.22 5.55
N CYS A 64 -9.73 -22.09 4.68
CA CYS A 64 -9.81 -22.84 3.42
C CYS A 64 -8.60 -22.60 2.53
N GLU A 65 -8.17 -21.35 2.34
CA GLU A 65 -6.96 -20.99 1.59
C GLU A 65 -5.71 -21.66 2.19
N SER A 66 -5.51 -21.53 3.52
CA SER A 66 -4.34 -22.12 4.21
C SER A 66 -4.32 -23.65 4.21
N SER A 67 -5.47 -24.28 4.03
CA SER A 67 -5.64 -25.74 4.04
C SER A 67 -5.82 -26.33 2.65
N SER A 68 -5.69 -25.50 1.59
CA SER A 68 -5.98 -25.85 0.18
C SER A 68 -7.33 -26.54 -0.01
N MET A 69 -8.37 -25.98 0.59
CA MET A 69 -9.75 -26.49 0.52
C MET A 69 -10.67 -25.50 -0.17
N ASP A 70 -11.63 -26.01 -0.93
CA ASP A 70 -12.67 -25.17 -1.50
C ASP A 70 -13.60 -24.61 -0.42
N CYS A 71 -13.84 -23.30 -0.50
CA CYS A 71 -14.77 -22.61 0.39
C CYS A 71 -16.22 -22.99 0.03
N MET A 72 -16.98 -23.47 1.00
CA MET A 72 -18.43 -23.55 0.81
C MET A 72 -19.05 -22.15 0.75
N ASN A 73 -20.18 -22.01 0.04
CA ASN A 73 -20.90 -20.73 -0.01
C ASN A 73 -21.42 -20.31 1.38
N GLN A 74 -21.70 -19.01 1.54
CA GLN A 74 -22.07 -18.43 2.83
C GLN A 74 -23.35 -19.03 3.45
N ALA A 75 -24.31 -19.46 2.62
CA ALA A 75 -25.56 -20.06 3.10
C ALA A 75 -25.32 -21.46 3.66
N THR A 76 -24.54 -22.29 2.96
CA THR A 76 -24.15 -23.63 3.40
C THR A 76 -23.28 -23.55 4.66
N PHE A 77 -22.32 -22.64 4.70
CA PHE A 77 -21.52 -22.38 5.90
C PHE A 77 -22.39 -22.02 7.09
N GLY A 78 -23.39 -21.15 6.90
CA GLY A 78 -24.32 -20.79 7.97
C GLY A 78 -25.14 -21.96 8.51
N LYS A 79 -25.47 -22.96 7.67
CA LYS A 79 -26.10 -24.21 8.13
C LYS A 79 -25.13 -25.05 8.95
N THR A 80 -23.88 -25.17 8.51
CA THR A 80 -22.82 -25.88 9.22
C THR A 80 -22.55 -25.27 10.60
N VAL A 81 -22.43 -23.94 10.71
CA VAL A 81 -22.22 -23.27 12.00
C VAL A 81 -23.36 -23.56 12.98
N ARG A 82 -24.61 -23.59 12.51
CA ARG A 82 -25.78 -23.93 13.35
C ARG A 82 -25.86 -25.41 13.71
N HIS A 83 -25.29 -26.28 12.88
CA HIS A 83 -25.17 -27.70 13.19
C HIS A 83 -24.16 -27.94 14.33
N VAL A 84 -23.00 -27.27 14.28
CA VAL A 84 -21.96 -27.35 15.33
C VAL A 84 -22.39 -26.64 16.61
N PHE A 85 -23.10 -25.51 16.50
CA PHE A 85 -23.56 -24.73 17.66
C PHE A 85 -25.08 -24.54 17.64
N PRO A 86 -25.88 -25.54 18.04
CA PRO A 86 -27.35 -25.51 17.92
C PRO A 86 -28.03 -24.40 18.75
N ARG A 87 -27.36 -23.90 19.79
CA ARG A 87 -27.90 -22.91 20.73
C ARG A 87 -27.74 -21.46 20.25
N ILE A 88 -27.00 -21.20 19.17
CA ILE A 88 -26.78 -19.83 18.69
C ILE A 88 -28.02 -19.30 17.98
N LYS A 89 -28.30 -18.01 18.15
CA LYS A 89 -29.45 -17.33 17.54
C LYS A 89 -29.02 -16.40 16.40
N ALA A 90 -29.95 -16.14 15.50
CA ALA A 90 -29.77 -15.12 14.47
C ALA A 90 -30.16 -13.74 15.04
N ARG A 91 -29.23 -12.78 15.01
CA ARG A 91 -29.53 -11.39 15.37
C ARG A 91 -29.20 -10.45 14.21
N ARG A 92 -29.97 -9.39 14.03
CA ARG A 92 -29.69 -8.34 13.04
C ARG A 92 -29.42 -7.05 13.79
N LEU A 93 -28.20 -6.53 13.68
CA LEU A 93 -27.71 -5.39 14.46
C LEU A 93 -27.25 -4.27 13.53
N GLY A 94 -27.48 -3.03 13.94
CA GLY A 94 -27.14 -1.81 13.21
C GLY A 94 -28.36 -0.90 12.97
N VAL A 95 -28.10 0.36 12.60
CA VAL A 95 -29.13 1.38 12.32
C VAL A 95 -29.98 1.04 11.09
N ARG A 96 -31.18 1.66 10.99
CA ARG A 96 -32.13 1.43 9.88
C ARG A 96 -31.42 1.63 8.52
N GLY A 97 -31.46 0.60 7.66
CA GLY A 97 -30.80 0.59 6.35
C GLY A 97 -29.36 0.07 6.33
N GLN A 98 -28.72 -0.15 7.49
CA GLN A 98 -27.34 -0.65 7.59
C GLN A 98 -27.22 -1.92 8.48
N SER A 99 -28.35 -2.49 8.91
CA SER A 99 -28.34 -3.62 9.85
C SER A 99 -27.83 -4.91 9.20
N LYS A 100 -26.76 -5.48 9.77
CA LYS A 100 -26.10 -6.72 9.34
C LYS A 100 -26.42 -7.91 10.25
N TYR A 101 -26.30 -9.12 9.71
CA TYR A 101 -26.56 -10.36 10.45
C TYR A 101 -25.38 -10.79 11.32
N HIS A 102 -25.70 -11.23 12.54
CA HIS A 102 -24.78 -11.70 13.57
C HIS A 102 -25.19 -13.09 14.08
N TYR A 103 -24.22 -13.84 14.59
CA TYR A 103 -24.43 -15.01 15.43
C TYR A 103 -24.44 -14.57 16.89
N HIS A 104 -25.60 -14.70 17.52
CA HIS A 104 -25.78 -14.40 18.94
C HIS A 104 -25.54 -15.66 19.77
N GLY A 105 -24.73 -15.54 20.82
CA GLY A 105 -24.30 -16.66 21.66
C GLY A 105 -23.12 -17.45 21.09
N LEU A 106 -22.36 -16.87 20.15
CA LEU A 106 -21.13 -17.45 19.61
C LEU A 106 -19.95 -16.54 19.98
N LYS A 107 -18.86 -17.09 20.53
CA LYS A 107 -17.62 -16.35 20.81
C LYS A 107 -16.40 -17.12 20.31
N THR A 108 -15.29 -16.41 20.11
CA THR A 108 -13.99 -17.03 19.82
C THR A 108 -13.38 -17.57 21.09
N LYS A 109 -12.72 -18.72 21.01
CA LYS A 109 -11.96 -19.27 22.14
C LYS A 109 -10.72 -18.42 22.45
N PRO A 110 -10.26 -18.34 23.71
CA PRO A 110 -9.14 -17.47 24.10
C PRO A 110 -7.80 -17.79 23.45
N ASP A 111 -7.58 -19.05 23.10
CA ASP A 111 -6.38 -19.63 22.47
C ASP A 111 -6.48 -19.71 20.94
N SER A 112 -7.62 -19.29 20.37
CA SER A 112 -7.86 -19.35 18.94
C SER A 112 -7.02 -18.33 18.17
N LYS A 113 -6.23 -18.81 17.20
CA LYS A 113 -5.53 -17.94 16.23
C LYS A 113 -6.48 -17.12 15.36
N VAL A 114 -7.75 -17.52 15.26
CA VAL A 114 -8.81 -16.82 14.54
C VAL A 114 -9.34 -15.60 15.33
N ALA A 115 -9.19 -15.58 16.66
CA ALA A 115 -9.63 -14.46 17.49
C ALA A 115 -9.01 -13.12 17.06
N THR A 116 -7.73 -13.12 16.68
CA THR A 116 -7.02 -11.92 16.20
C THR A 116 -7.61 -11.39 14.90
N VAL A 117 -7.90 -12.27 13.93
CA VAL A 117 -8.56 -11.89 12.66
C VAL A 117 -9.93 -11.28 12.92
N ILE A 118 -10.71 -11.90 13.79
CA ILE A 118 -12.07 -11.46 14.11
C ILE A 118 -12.06 -10.10 14.81
N ASN A 119 -11.16 -9.91 15.78
CA ASN A 119 -11.03 -8.65 16.52
C ASN A 119 -10.57 -7.50 15.61
N THR A 120 -9.60 -7.72 14.72
CA THR A 120 -9.15 -6.71 13.75
C THR A 120 -10.28 -6.26 12.82
N PHE A 121 -11.09 -7.19 12.30
CA PHE A 121 -12.23 -6.86 11.44
C PHE A 121 -13.37 -6.15 12.18
N ILE A 122 -13.67 -6.57 13.42
CA ILE A 122 -14.67 -5.91 14.26
C ILE A 122 -14.21 -4.47 14.52
N ASN A 123 -12.95 -4.27 14.89
CA ASN A 123 -12.40 -2.94 15.16
C ASN A 123 -12.41 -2.03 13.92
N ALA A 124 -12.06 -2.55 12.75
CA ALA A 124 -12.14 -1.82 11.48
C ALA A 124 -13.59 -1.44 11.10
N THR A 125 -14.56 -2.32 11.39
CA THR A 125 -15.98 -2.09 11.09
C THR A 125 -16.59 -1.09 12.08
N VAL A 126 -16.26 -1.18 13.36
CA VAL A 126 -16.70 -0.23 14.40
C VAL A 126 -16.13 1.17 14.13
N ALA A 127 -14.87 1.27 13.68
CA ALA A 127 -14.27 2.53 13.26
C ALA A 127 -15.03 3.19 12.09
N ARG A 128 -15.58 2.39 11.16
CA ARG A 128 -16.40 2.87 10.04
C ARG A 128 -17.79 3.37 10.50
N VAL A 129 -18.43 2.68 11.44
CA VAL A 129 -19.76 3.06 11.98
C VAL A 129 -19.68 4.30 12.89
N LYS A 130 -18.61 4.43 13.69
CA LYS A 130 -18.38 5.63 14.54
C LYS A 130 -18.16 6.91 13.72
N ARG A 131 -17.69 6.82 12.47
CA ARG A 131 -17.60 7.99 11.56
C ARG A 131 -18.97 8.45 11.04
N ASN A 132 -19.84 7.52 10.69
CA ASN A 132 -21.17 7.88 10.15
C ASN A 132 -22.11 8.42 11.24
N ASN A 133 -22.02 7.93 12.48
CA ASN A 133 -22.90 8.37 13.56
C ASN A 133 -22.48 9.70 14.23
N LYS A 134 -21.31 10.26 13.91
CA LYS A 134 -20.85 11.54 14.46
C LYS A 134 -21.35 12.78 13.70
N LEU A 135 -22.04 12.60 12.57
CA LEU A 135 -22.59 13.70 11.77
C LEU A 135 -24.05 14.07 12.12
N ASP A 136 -24.76 13.26 12.93
CA ASP A 136 -26.20 13.47 13.22
C ASP A 136 -26.51 13.86 14.69
N GLY A 137 -25.52 14.26 15.48
CA GLY A 137 -25.70 14.31 16.95
C GLY A 137 -25.03 15.47 17.67
N GLN A 138 -25.26 16.72 17.26
CA GLN A 138 -25.16 17.89 18.15
C GLN A 138 -25.76 19.14 17.47
N ALA A 139 -26.98 19.50 17.85
CA ALA A 139 -27.53 20.83 17.59
C ALA A 139 -27.21 21.75 18.78
N PRO A 140 -26.52 22.89 18.60
CA PRO A 140 -26.52 23.95 19.60
C PRO A 140 -27.62 24.97 19.27
N ARG A 141 -28.49 25.21 20.25
CA ARG A 141 -29.34 26.41 20.31
C ARG A 141 -28.48 27.61 20.72
N SER A 142 -28.38 28.64 19.89
CA SER A 142 -28.60 30.05 20.31
C SER A 142 -28.45 31.04 19.13
N SER A 143 -29.43 31.95 19.07
CA SER A 143 -29.46 33.34 18.56
C SER A 143 -28.81 33.73 17.21
N ARG A 144 -29.71 34.14 16.31
CA ARG A 144 -29.59 35.00 15.13
C ARG A 144 -28.56 36.13 15.21
N SER A 145 -27.71 36.24 14.18
CA SER A 145 -27.60 37.40 13.27
C SER A 145 -26.72 37.05 12.05
N ALA A 146 -27.12 37.53 10.88
CA ALA A 146 -26.78 37.02 9.56
C ALA A 146 -25.44 37.50 8.98
N SER A 147 -24.75 36.63 8.22
CA SER A 147 -24.13 36.94 6.91
C SER A 147 -23.46 35.71 6.28
N THR A 148 -23.98 35.29 5.13
CA THR A 148 -23.25 34.90 3.91
C THR A 148 -22.02 33.98 4.03
N PHE A 149 -22.19 32.65 4.11
CA PHE A 149 -21.27 31.65 3.53
C PHE A 149 -21.77 30.20 3.71
N GLU A 150 -22.67 29.70 2.86
CA GLU A 150 -22.97 28.25 2.78
C GLU A 150 -23.21 27.84 1.33
N GLU A 151 -22.13 27.55 0.61
CA GLU A 151 -22.20 26.78 -0.65
C GLU A 151 -20.95 25.92 -0.93
N LEU A 152 -20.08 25.69 0.07
CA LEU A 152 -18.76 25.04 -0.11
C LEU A 152 -18.57 23.71 0.66
N SER A 153 -19.60 23.19 1.32
CA SER A 153 -19.48 22.01 2.21
C SER A 153 -20.07 20.72 1.62
N THR A 154 -21.02 20.85 0.70
CA THR A 154 -21.70 19.72 0.03
C THR A 154 -20.91 19.16 -1.16
N GLU A 155 -20.03 19.96 -1.77
CA GLU A 155 -19.17 19.49 -2.87
C GLU A 155 -18.10 18.51 -2.40
N ASN A 156 -17.46 18.70 -1.24
CA ASN A 156 -16.36 17.84 -0.78
C ASN A 156 -16.77 16.39 -0.49
N LEU A 157 -17.97 16.16 0.05
CA LEU A 157 -18.50 14.81 0.34
C LEU A 157 -18.92 14.08 -0.94
N GLN A 158 -19.44 14.81 -1.94
CA GLN A 158 -19.74 14.24 -3.25
C GLN A 158 -18.47 14.02 -4.09
N GLN A 159 -17.47 14.90 -3.96
CA GLN A 159 -16.16 14.77 -4.58
C GLN A 159 -15.42 13.53 -4.06
N ASP A 160 -15.39 13.31 -2.74
CA ASP A 160 -14.76 12.12 -2.13
C ASP A 160 -15.47 10.81 -2.51
N GLN A 161 -16.81 10.80 -2.63
CA GLN A 161 -17.56 9.63 -3.10
C GLN A 161 -17.35 9.35 -4.60
N ARG A 162 -17.28 10.40 -5.43
CA ARG A 162 -16.99 10.28 -6.89
C ARG A 162 -15.54 9.86 -7.14
N LEU A 163 -14.58 10.41 -6.41
CA LEU A 163 -13.17 10.00 -6.44
C LEU A 163 -13.02 8.54 -5.99
N SER A 164 -13.71 8.12 -4.92
CA SER A 164 -13.68 6.72 -4.46
C SER A 164 -14.27 5.74 -5.48
N ALA A 165 -15.26 6.15 -6.28
CA ALA A 165 -15.82 5.32 -7.35
C ALA A 165 -14.85 5.22 -8.54
N HIS A 166 -14.25 6.34 -8.99
CA HIS A 166 -13.24 6.35 -10.05
C HIS A 166 -11.94 5.59 -9.68
N LEU A 167 -11.56 5.62 -8.40
CA LEU A 167 -10.39 4.90 -7.90
C LEU A 167 -10.67 3.39 -7.75
N ALA A 168 -11.93 2.97 -7.59
CA ALA A 168 -12.29 1.55 -7.54
C ALA A 168 -11.98 0.84 -8.87
N ASP A 169 -12.36 1.43 -10.01
CA ASP A 169 -11.98 0.93 -11.34
C ASP A 169 -10.48 0.99 -11.60
N SER A 170 -9.78 1.91 -10.92
CA SER A 170 -8.32 2.02 -11.05
C SER A 170 -7.55 1.04 -10.15
N SER A 171 -8.17 0.58 -9.06
CA SER A 171 -7.59 -0.41 -8.15
C SER A 171 -7.47 -1.78 -8.81
N SER A 172 -8.43 -2.17 -9.66
CA SER A 172 -8.33 -3.40 -10.47
C SER A 172 -7.19 -3.31 -11.48
N ILE A 173 -6.91 -2.12 -12.03
CA ILE A 173 -5.78 -1.88 -12.94
C ILE A 173 -4.43 -1.99 -12.22
N LEU A 174 -4.32 -1.51 -10.98
CA LEU A 174 -3.09 -1.69 -10.21
C LEU A 174 -2.88 -3.17 -9.82
N LEU A 175 -3.94 -3.84 -9.40
CA LEU A 175 -3.90 -5.27 -9.06
C LEU A 175 -3.58 -6.14 -10.29
N SER A 176 -4.13 -5.83 -11.47
CA SER A 176 -3.79 -6.55 -12.71
C SER A 176 -2.33 -6.37 -13.10
N ARG A 177 -1.75 -5.17 -12.87
CA ARG A 177 -0.31 -4.92 -13.10
C ARG A 177 0.59 -5.68 -12.15
N THR A 178 0.15 -5.93 -10.92
CA THR A 178 0.88 -6.80 -9.98
C THR A 178 0.84 -8.25 -10.45
N ILE A 179 -0.24 -8.68 -11.10
CA ILE A 179 -0.43 -10.07 -11.57
C ILE A 179 0.34 -10.34 -12.89
N ASP A 180 0.39 -9.38 -13.82
CA ASP A 180 1.09 -9.54 -15.10
C ASP A 180 2.63 -9.59 -14.96
N ASN A 181 3.18 -9.10 -13.85
CA ASN A 181 4.60 -9.25 -13.51
C ASN A 181 4.77 -10.48 -12.60
N SER A 182 4.84 -11.68 -13.20
CA SER A 182 5.03 -12.96 -12.50
C SER A 182 6.33 -13.07 -11.65
N GLU A 183 7.19 -12.05 -11.67
CA GLU A 183 8.42 -11.95 -10.88
C GLU A 183 8.30 -10.99 -9.67
N ILE A 184 7.24 -10.20 -9.54
CA ILE A 184 7.03 -9.32 -8.38
C ILE A 184 6.25 -10.10 -7.33
N ALA A 185 6.93 -10.48 -6.24
CA ALA A 185 6.32 -11.11 -5.07
C ALA A 185 5.07 -10.33 -4.63
N GLN A 186 3.99 -11.05 -4.27
CA GLN A 186 2.80 -10.43 -3.70
C GLN A 186 3.17 -9.49 -2.54
N PRO A 187 2.38 -8.42 -2.28
CA PRO A 187 2.61 -7.52 -1.17
C PRO A 187 2.73 -8.30 0.14
N ALA A 188 3.96 -8.52 0.57
CA ALA A 188 4.29 -9.31 1.74
C ALA A 188 4.58 -8.38 2.91
N LEU A 189 4.20 -8.84 4.10
CA LEU A 189 4.62 -8.20 5.33
C LEU A 189 6.13 -8.31 5.50
N PRO A 190 6.76 -7.34 6.19
CA PRO A 190 8.17 -7.40 6.50
C PRO A 190 8.62 -8.71 7.16
N GLN A 191 9.72 -9.29 6.70
CA GLN A 191 10.22 -10.56 7.23
C GLN A 191 10.59 -10.46 8.72
N ALA A 192 11.12 -9.29 9.14
CA ALA A 192 11.42 -9.00 10.54
C ALA A 192 10.16 -8.98 11.44
N LEU A 193 8.99 -8.67 10.90
CA LEU A 193 7.72 -8.73 11.62
C LEU A 193 7.30 -10.19 11.88
N LEU A 194 7.67 -11.10 10.97
CA LEU A 194 7.36 -12.54 11.03
C LEU A 194 8.39 -13.34 11.85
N SER A 195 9.59 -12.81 12.09
CA SER A 195 10.70 -13.49 12.77
C SER A 195 10.55 -13.51 14.30
N GLU A 196 10.12 -14.63 14.90
CA GLU A 196 10.09 -14.80 16.37
C GLU A 196 11.42 -14.48 17.10
N PRO A 197 12.61 -14.88 16.58
CA PRO A 197 13.87 -14.65 17.28
C PRO A 197 14.19 -13.18 17.58
N CYS A 198 13.89 -12.26 16.66
CA CYS A 198 14.17 -10.84 16.89
C CYS A 198 13.29 -10.28 18.02
N TRP A 199 12.00 -10.62 18.04
CA TRP A 199 11.06 -10.22 19.09
C TRP A 199 11.40 -10.80 20.45
N ASN A 200 11.84 -12.05 20.52
CA ASN A 200 12.30 -12.68 21.78
C ASN A 200 13.55 -11.98 22.36
N ARG A 201 14.47 -11.55 21.49
CA ARG A 201 15.63 -10.76 21.90
C ARG A 201 15.21 -9.42 22.51
N VAL A 202 14.33 -8.67 21.86
CA VAL A 202 13.89 -7.37 22.39
C VAL A 202 13.02 -7.53 23.63
N ALA A 203 12.17 -8.56 23.69
CA ALA A 203 11.39 -8.87 24.89
C ALA A 203 12.30 -9.04 26.11
N SER A 204 13.40 -9.79 25.97
CA SER A 204 14.38 -9.98 27.04
C SER A 204 15.01 -8.65 27.50
N ILE A 205 15.24 -7.71 26.58
CA ILE A 205 15.81 -6.39 26.89
C ILE A 205 14.78 -5.52 27.62
N VAL A 206 13.54 -5.46 27.11
CA VAL A 206 12.46 -4.65 27.70
C VAL A 206 12.13 -5.13 29.11
N ILE A 207 12.02 -6.45 29.31
CA ILE A 207 11.70 -7.05 30.60
C ILE A 207 12.80 -6.73 31.63
N LYS A 208 14.07 -6.83 31.25
CA LYS A 208 15.21 -6.50 32.13
C LYS A 208 15.31 -5.01 32.45
N ALA A 209 14.93 -4.14 31.51
CA ALA A 209 15.04 -2.69 31.66
C ALA A 209 13.83 -2.06 32.38
N SER A 210 12.68 -2.74 32.42
CA SER A 210 11.45 -2.20 33.00
C SER A 210 11.36 -2.45 34.50
N VAL A 211 11.09 -1.39 35.27
CA VAL A 211 10.74 -1.48 36.70
C VAL A 211 9.30 -1.97 36.89
N TYR A 212 8.46 -1.80 35.87
CA TYR A 212 7.06 -2.27 35.86
C TYR A 212 6.95 -3.67 35.25
N PRO A 213 5.94 -4.47 35.65
CA PRO A 213 5.74 -5.83 35.16
C PRO A 213 5.35 -5.83 33.67
N ILE A 214 6.35 -6.00 32.80
CA ILE A 214 6.19 -6.34 31.39
C ILE A 214 6.54 -7.81 31.22
N THR A 215 5.70 -8.54 30.49
CA THR A 215 5.89 -9.96 30.20
C THR A 215 6.24 -10.17 28.72
N THR A 216 6.77 -11.34 28.38
CA THR A 216 6.96 -11.74 26.98
C THR A 216 5.63 -11.73 26.21
N SER A 217 4.53 -12.09 26.87
CA SER A 217 3.18 -12.03 26.28
C SER A 217 2.77 -10.61 25.90
N ASP A 218 3.12 -9.61 26.71
CA ASP A 218 2.82 -8.20 26.40
C ASP A 218 3.58 -7.72 25.14
N VAL A 219 4.84 -8.13 24.98
CA VAL A 219 5.65 -7.79 23.80
C VAL A 219 5.14 -8.51 22.55
N GLN A 220 4.73 -9.78 22.68
CA GLN A 220 4.11 -10.52 21.58
C GLN A 220 2.73 -9.95 21.21
N MET A 221 1.96 -9.47 22.18
CA MET A 221 0.70 -8.74 21.93
C MET A 221 0.97 -7.45 21.15
N PHE A 222 1.99 -6.66 21.53
CA PHE A 222 2.40 -5.48 20.78
C PHE A 222 2.75 -5.84 19.32
N ARG A 223 3.56 -6.88 19.13
CA ARG A 223 3.91 -7.37 17.79
C ARG A 223 2.69 -7.75 16.96
N GLN A 224 1.73 -8.48 17.53
CA GLN A 224 0.50 -8.88 16.83
C GLN A 224 -0.33 -7.67 16.42
N LEU A 225 -0.49 -6.70 17.33
CA LEU A 225 -1.18 -5.44 17.03
C LEU A 225 -0.46 -4.68 15.92
N TYR A 226 0.88 -4.64 15.94
CA TYR A 226 1.67 -3.98 14.91
C TYR A 226 1.59 -4.69 13.56
N SER A 227 1.58 -6.02 13.55
CA SER A 227 1.38 -6.81 12.33
C SER A 227 0.03 -6.53 11.69
N GLY A 228 -1.05 -6.62 12.48
CA GLY A 228 -2.40 -6.33 12.00
C GLY A 228 -2.55 -4.88 11.53
N HIS A 229 -1.81 -3.94 12.14
CA HIS A 229 -1.75 -2.56 11.68
C HIS A 229 -1.11 -2.44 10.30
N CYS A 230 0.08 -3.02 10.09
CA CYS A 230 0.76 -3.02 8.79
C CYS A 230 -0.10 -3.69 7.70
N GLU A 231 -0.74 -4.83 8.01
CA GLU A 231 -1.67 -5.51 7.10
C GLU A 231 -2.83 -4.61 6.67
N ALA A 232 -3.48 -3.95 7.63
CA ALA A 232 -4.62 -3.08 7.35
C ALA A 232 -4.22 -1.86 6.51
N VAL A 233 -3.03 -1.29 6.75
CA VAL A 233 -2.52 -0.18 5.94
C VAL A 233 -2.17 -0.66 4.53
N LEU A 234 -1.52 -1.80 4.37
CA LEU A 234 -1.17 -2.35 3.06
C LEU A 234 -2.43 -2.70 2.25
N GLU A 235 -3.46 -3.27 2.89
CA GLU A 235 -4.77 -3.51 2.28
C GLU A 235 -5.41 -2.19 1.83
N ALA A 236 -5.37 -1.14 2.67
CA ALA A 236 -5.90 0.17 2.30
C ALA A 236 -5.15 0.78 1.11
N VAL A 237 -3.82 0.67 1.07
CA VAL A 237 -2.96 1.12 -0.04
C VAL A 237 -3.29 0.37 -1.32
N GLY A 238 -3.35 -0.97 -1.28
CA GLY A 238 -3.65 -1.79 -2.47
C GLY A 238 -5.05 -1.53 -3.05
N ASN A 239 -5.99 -1.11 -2.21
CA ASN A 239 -7.33 -0.69 -2.63
C ASN A 239 -7.46 0.83 -2.90
N LEU A 240 -6.36 1.59 -2.89
CA LEU A 240 -6.32 3.05 -3.05
C LEU A 240 -7.21 3.83 -2.06
N LYS A 241 -7.48 3.27 -0.88
CA LYS A 241 -8.30 3.86 0.19
C LYS A 241 -7.45 4.75 1.10
N PHE A 242 -6.76 5.74 0.53
CA PHE A 242 -5.80 6.58 1.28
C PHE A 242 -6.43 7.34 2.46
N SER A 243 -7.69 7.74 2.37
CA SER A 243 -8.42 8.40 3.47
C SER A 243 -8.60 7.51 4.71
N ALA A 244 -8.50 6.19 4.57
CA ALA A 244 -8.54 5.27 5.70
C ALA A 244 -7.23 5.26 6.50
N ILE A 245 -6.09 5.58 5.86
CA ILE A 245 -4.74 5.40 6.43
C ILE A 245 -4.51 6.34 7.63
N GLU A 246 -4.94 7.61 7.54
CA GLU A 246 -4.88 8.56 8.67
C GLU A 246 -5.52 7.98 9.93
N ASN A 247 -6.68 7.33 9.76
CA ASN A 247 -7.42 6.75 10.86
C ASN A 247 -6.72 5.49 11.41
N LEU A 248 -6.15 4.66 10.54
CA LEU A 248 -5.38 3.48 10.94
C LEU A 248 -4.16 3.87 11.77
N TRP A 249 -3.42 4.89 11.34
CA TRP A 249 -2.28 5.42 12.11
C TRP A 249 -2.74 6.03 13.44
N SER A 250 -3.76 6.89 13.42
CA SER A 250 -4.30 7.52 14.65
C SER A 250 -4.78 6.50 15.68
N PHE A 251 -5.38 5.41 15.22
CA PHE A 251 -5.87 4.33 16.07
C PHE A 251 -4.72 3.54 16.70
N PHE A 252 -3.78 3.05 15.89
CA PHE A 252 -2.65 2.25 16.40
C PHE A 252 -1.78 3.05 17.39
N TRP A 253 -1.47 4.30 17.07
CA TRP A 253 -0.63 5.16 17.92
C TRP A 253 -1.37 5.80 19.10
N ARG A 254 -2.64 5.42 19.32
CA ARG A 254 -3.48 5.90 20.44
C ARG A 254 -3.56 7.43 20.56
N ALA A 255 -3.56 8.12 19.42
CA ALA A 255 -3.88 9.54 19.36
C ALA A 255 -5.28 9.82 19.93
N ARG A 256 -6.20 8.87 19.70
CA ARG A 256 -7.58 8.87 20.20
C ARG A 256 -7.76 7.71 21.18
N TYR A 257 -8.54 7.93 22.24
CA TYR A 257 -8.79 6.92 23.26
C TYR A 257 -9.77 5.85 22.74
N ASP A 258 -9.45 4.57 22.96
CA ASP A 258 -10.33 3.44 22.65
C ASP A 258 -10.26 2.36 23.74
N ASN A 259 -11.40 2.12 24.40
CA ASN A 259 -11.55 1.16 25.50
C ASN A 259 -11.25 -0.29 25.10
N ASP A 260 -11.44 -0.67 23.83
CA ASP A 260 -11.26 -2.06 23.43
C ASP A 260 -9.78 -2.40 23.18
N VAL A 261 -8.97 -1.42 22.78
CA VAL A 261 -7.51 -1.57 22.66
C VAL A 261 -6.86 -1.63 24.04
N GLU A 262 -7.36 -0.83 25.00
CA GLU A 262 -6.89 -0.85 26.39
C GLU A 262 -7.07 -2.22 27.07
N LYS A 263 -8.07 -3.01 26.66
CA LYS A 263 -8.30 -4.38 27.15
C LYS A 263 -7.25 -5.38 26.64
N LEU A 264 -6.71 -5.16 25.44
CA LEU A 264 -5.73 -6.06 24.82
C LEU A 264 -4.31 -5.78 25.33
N LEU A 265 -3.92 -4.51 25.32
CA LEU A 265 -2.66 -4.02 25.85
C LEU A 265 -2.89 -2.62 26.37
N SER A 266 -2.68 -2.40 27.67
CA SER A 266 -2.92 -1.09 28.27
C SER A 266 -2.02 -0.01 27.66
N TYR A 267 -2.45 1.25 27.79
CA TYR A 267 -1.65 2.40 27.38
C TYR A 267 -0.24 2.33 27.96
N ASP A 268 -0.15 2.12 29.27
CA ASP A 268 1.12 2.13 30.02
C ASP A 268 2.07 1.05 29.53
N LYS A 269 1.58 -0.19 29.37
CA LYS A 269 2.42 -1.31 28.91
C LYS A 269 2.95 -1.07 27.51
N PHE A 270 2.11 -0.62 26.59
CA PHE A 270 2.55 -0.27 25.24
C PHE A 270 3.53 0.89 25.24
N TYR A 271 3.29 1.93 26.05
CA TYR A 271 4.20 3.08 26.14
C TYR A 271 5.57 2.66 26.69
N LEU A 272 5.60 1.77 27.70
CA LEU A 272 6.83 1.19 28.24
C LEU A 272 7.57 0.33 27.20
N ILE A 273 6.85 -0.50 26.44
CA ILE A 273 7.43 -1.33 25.37
C ILE A 273 8.03 -0.46 24.27
N ILE A 274 7.25 0.47 23.70
CA ILE A 274 7.69 1.32 22.58
C ILE A 274 8.65 2.43 23.02
N GLY A 275 8.70 2.73 24.32
CA GLY A 275 9.68 3.63 24.92
C GLY A 275 11.10 3.07 24.90
N ASN A 276 11.26 1.74 24.84
CA ASN A 276 12.56 1.10 24.78
C ASN A 276 13.22 1.30 23.41
N GLN A 277 14.47 1.75 23.38
CA GLN A 277 15.17 2.05 22.13
C GLN A 277 15.38 0.81 21.24
N ALA A 278 15.63 -0.35 21.82
CA ALA A 278 15.81 -1.58 21.04
C ALA A 278 14.52 -1.99 20.31
N VAL A 279 13.35 -1.70 20.90
CA VAL A 279 12.05 -1.92 20.24
C VAL A 279 11.84 -0.89 19.14
N GLN A 280 12.18 0.38 19.38
CA GLN A 280 12.11 1.41 18.34
C GLN A 280 12.98 1.06 17.13
N ASP A 281 14.19 0.55 17.36
CA ASP A 281 15.10 0.17 16.27
C ASP A 281 14.53 -0.98 15.44
N LEU A 282 14.02 -2.04 16.09
CA LEU A 282 13.33 -3.12 15.38
C LEU A 282 12.09 -2.62 14.62
N VAL A 283 11.30 -1.74 15.21
CA VAL A 283 10.13 -1.13 14.56
C VAL A 283 10.55 -0.34 13.31
N MET A 284 11.67 0.37 13.36
CA MET A 284 12.17 1.11 12.20
C MET A 284 12.74 0.19 11.11
N ASP A 285 13.39 -0.92 11.47
CA ASP A 285 13.82 -1.93 10.50
C ASP A 285 12.61 -2.51 9.75
N ILE A 286 11.54 -2.80 10.50
CA ILE A 286 10.25 -3.25 9.94
C ILE A 286 9.61 -2.17 9.05
N ASP A 287 9.63 -0.90 9.47
CA ASP A 287 9.04 0.21 8.70
C ASP A 287 9.71 0.42 7.35
N VAL A 288 11.04 0.33 7.30
CA VAL A 288 11.79 0.52 6.06
C VAL A 288 11.36 -0.52 5.02
N GLU A 289 11.27 -1.79 5.43
CA GLU A 289 10.78 -2.88 4.59
C GLU A 289 9.30 -2.69 4.23
N PHE A 290 8.47 -2.31 5.21
CA PHE A 290 7.03 -2.07 5.02
C PHE A 290 6.75 -0.97 4.00
N PHE A 291 7.41 0.19 4.13
CA PHE A 291 7.22 1.30 3.22
C PHE A 291 7.81 1.02 1.83
N ASN A 292 8.79 0.11 1.73
CA ASN A 292 9.23 -0.42 0.44
C ASN A 292 8.15 -1.30 -0.21
N SER A 293 7.44 -2.13 0.57
CA SER A 293 6.26 -2.85 0.07
C SER A 293 5.15 -1.90 -0.39
N VAL A 294 4.87 -0.83 0.38
CA VAL A 294 3.92 0.23 -0.03
C VAL A 294 4.32 0.88 -1.35
N LEU A 295 5.61 1.21 -1.51
CA LEU A 295 6.15 1.78 -2.76
C LEU A 295 5.91 0.84 -3.94
N ASN A 296 6.24 -0.45 -3.80
CA ASN A 296 6.08 -1.45 -4.87
C ASN A 296 4.62 -1.73 -5.22
N VAL A 297 3.69 -1.61 -4.27
CA VAL A 297 2.25 -1.71 -4.55
C VAL A 297 1.75 -0.52 -5.36
N LEU A 298 2.21 0.69 -5.02
CA LEU A 298 1.74 1.92 -5.69
C LEU A 298 2.40 2.15 -7.05
N VAL A 299 3.68 1.81 -7.17
CA VAL A 299 4.49 1.99 -8.38
C VAL A 299 5.39 0.76 -8.56
N SER A 300 4.80 -0.32 -9.10
CA SER A 300 5.52 -1.56 -9.37
C SER A 300 6.54 -1.44 -10.51
N ASP A 301 6.24 -0.57 -11.49
CA ASP A 301 7.12 -0.22 -12.59
C ASP A 301 6.89 1.27 -12.93
N VAL A 302 7.94 2.07 -12.77
CA VAL A 302 7.88 3.53 -12.96
C VAL A 302 7.71 3.92 -14.43
N LEU A 303 8.02 3.04 -15.38
CA LEU A 303 7.89 3.33 -16.81
C LEU A 303 6.50 2.94 -17.34
N LYS A 304 5.82 1.95 -16.75
CA LYS A 304 4.48 1.55 -17.20
C LYS A 304 3.47 2.70 -17.02
N PRO A 305 2.64 3.04 -18.03
CA PRO A 305 1.74 4.19 -17.95
C PRO A 305 0.81 4.09 -16.75
N ILE A 306 0.71 5.09 -15.87
CA ILE A 306 -0.23 5.09 -14.73
C ILE A 306 -1.40 6.05 -15.04
N PRO A 307 -2.68 5.65 -14.83
CA PRO A 307 -3.81 6.55 -15.04
C PRO A 307 -3.65 7.85 -14.25
N SER A 308 -3.99 8.98 -14.87
CA SER A 308 -3.80 10.31 -14.28
C SER A 308 -4.51 10.47 -12.92
N SER A 309 -5.70 9.88 -12.78
CA SER A 309 -6.46 9.84 -11.52
C SER A 309 -5.69 9.15 -10.39
N VAL A 310 -5.05 8.01 -10.67
CA VAL A 310 -4.24 7.25 -9.71
C VAL A 310 -2.98 8.01 -9.37
N THR A 311 -2.29 8.53 -10.39
CA THR A 311 -1.09 9.36 -10.21
C THR A 311 -1.38 10.54 -9.29
N GLN A 312 -2.50 11.22 -9.49
CA GLN A 312 -2.92 12.33 -8.63
C GLN A 312 -3.22 11.85 -7.20
N ALA A 313 -3.95 10.74 -7.04
CA ALA A 313 -4.24 10.19 -5.72
C ALA A 313 -2.96 9.79 -4.93
N ILE A 314 -1.96 9.21 -5.61
CA ILE A 314 -0.65 8.90 -5.03
C ILE A 314 0.07 10.17 -4.60
N ARG A 315 0.05 11.23 -5.43
CA ARG A 315 0.67 12.52 -5.09
C ARG A 315 -0.01 13.19 -3.90
N ASP A 316 -1.34 13.14 -3.83
CA ASP A 316 -2.10 13.69 -2.71
C ASP A 316 -1.86 12.90 -1.42
N PHE A 317 -1.78 11.57 -1.51
CA PHE A 317 -1.35 10.71 -0.42
C PHE A 317 0.04 11.10 0.10
N ALA A 318 1.03 11.18 -0.80
CA ALA A 318 2.40 11.59 -0.47
C ALA A 318 2.47 13.02 0.12
N LYS A 319 1.55 13.91 -0.24
CA LYS A 319 1.49 15.28 0.31
C LYS A 319 0.98 15.30 1.76
N ARG A 320 0.03 14.42 2.11
CA ARG A 320 -0.62 14.42 3.42
C ARG A 320 0.04 13.49 4.45
N MET A 321 0.74 12.46 3.99
CA MET A 321 1.35 11.40 4.80
C MET A 321 2.12 11.92 6.02
N GLU A 322 3.06 12.86 5.84
CA GLU A 322 3.88 13.38 6.94
C GLU A 322 3.03 14.04 8.04
N GLY A 323 1.99 14.79 7.65
CA GLY A 323 1.06 15.41 8.59
C GLY A 323 0.28 14.37 9.41
N TRP A 324 -0.25 13.35 8.75
CA TRP A 324 -0.99 12.28 9.41
C TRP A 324 -0.12 11.48 10.40
N VAL A 325 1.14 11.19 10.05
CA VAL A 325 2.09 10.55 10.98
C VAL A 325 2.35 11.46 12.18
N LYS A 326 2.59 12.75 11.94
CA LYS A 326 2.84 13.72 13.02
C LYS A 326 1.68 13.83 14.01
N GLU A 327 0.46 13.92 13.50
CA GLU A 327 -0.76 14.07 14.30
C GLU A 327 -1.12 12.78 15.05
N SER A 328 -0.91 11.61 14.42
CA SER A 328 -1.19 10.33 15.05
C SER A 328 -0.23 9.97 16.18
N MET A 329 0.99 10.52 16.19
CA MET A 329 2.04 10.15 17.14
C MET A 329 2.30 11.21 18.22
N THR A 330 1.36 12.12 18.47
CA THR A 330 1.50 13.24 19.43
C THR A 330 1.86 12.83 20.86
N LYS A 331 1.49 11.62 21.29
CA LYS A 331 1.78 11.09 22.64
C LYS A 331 2.98 10.13 22.70
N MET A 332 3.69 9.94 21.58
CA MET A 332 4.74 8.93 21.46
C MET A 332 6.14 9.50 21.77
N PRO A 333 7.14 8.65 22.08
CA PRO A 333 8.50 9.09 22.33
C PRO A 333 9.10 9.89 21.17
N ARG A 334 9.72 11.05 21.47
CA ARG A 334 10.23 12.00 20.46
C ARG A 334 11.17 11.36 19.42
N ARG A 335 12.08 10.48 19.88
CA ARG A 335 13.00 9.72 19.01
C ARG A 335 12.24 8.92 17.94
N LEU A 336 11.22 8.17 18.36
CA LEU A 336 10.41 7.38 17.44
C LEU A 336 9.64 8.26 16.46
N VAL A 337 9.03 9.35 16.93
CA VAL A 337 8.30 10.30 16.07
C VAL A 337 9.22 10.86 14.99
N HIS A 338 10.45 11.25 15.35
CA HIS A 338 11.45 11.74 14.40
C HIS A 338 11.80 10.70 13.33
N LEU A 339 12.07 9.46 13.75
CA LEU A 339 12.43 8.37 12.82
C LEU A 339 11.27 8.02 11.89
N LYS A 340 10.04 7.92 12.42
CA LYS A 340 8.80 7.68 11.66
C LYS A 340 8.53 8.79 10.65
N LEU A 341 8.71 10.06 11.03
CA LEU A 341 8.58 11.20 10.11
C LEU A 341 9.66 11.17 9.02
N THR A 342 10.87 10.75 9.35
CA THR A 342 11.98 10.68 8.39
C THR A 342 11.71 9.63 7.31
N ILE A 343 11.27 8.42 7.67
CA ILE A 343 10.91 7.39 6.67
C ILE A 343 9.65 7.75 5.87
N ALA A 344 8.65 8.37 6.52
CA ALA A 344 7.46 8.87 5.84
C ALA A 344 7.81 9.94 4.79
N LYS A 345 8.70 10.87 5.13
CA LYS A 345 9.24 11.87 4.22
C LYS A 345 10.04 11.25 3.07
N ALA A 346 10.87 10.24 3.37
CA ALA A 346 11.61 9.50 2.34
C ALA A 346 10.65 8.89 1.31
N LEU A 347 9.62 8.16 1.77
CA LEU A 347 8.62 7.58 0.89
C LEU A 347 7.84 8.64 0.10
N ALA A 348 7.39 9.71 0.77
CA ALA A 348 6.62 10.78 0.12
C ALA A 348 7.40 11.43 -1.03
N LEU A 349 8.69 11.71 -0.82
CA LEU A 349 9.56 12.26 -1.85
C LEU A 349 9.83 11.25 -2.97
N THR A 350 10.04 9.98 -2.66
CA THR A 350 10.22 8.91 -3.66
C THR A 350 8.96 8.74 -4.53
N LEU A 351 7.76 8.72 -3.94
CA LEU A 351 6.50 8.64 -4.70
C LEU A 351 6.33 9.84 -5.64
N ARG A 352 6.70 11.06 -5.21
CA ARG A 352 6.67 12.25 -6.07
C ARG A 352 7.67 12.16 -7.21
N ARG A 353 8.89 11.68 -6.95
CA ARG A 353 9.91 11.46 -7.99
C ARG A 353 9.41 10.43 -9.01
N TYR A 354 8.92 9.29 -8.56
CA TYR A 354 8.47 8.21 -9.43
C TYR A 354 7.25 8.59 -10.27
N THR A 355 6.26 9.25 -9.67
CA THR A 355 5.10 9.76 -10.43
C THR A 355 5.47 10.85 -11.43
N SER A 356 6.54 11.61 -11.20
CA SER A 356 7.01 12.65 -12.13
C SER A 356 7.81 12.03 -13.27
N LEU A 357 8.69 11.09 -12.95
CA LEU A 357 9.40 10.27 -13.93
C LEU A 357 8.43 9.49 -14.82
N ASN A 358 7.37 8.90 -14.25
CA ASN A 358 6.33 8.22 -15.03
C ASN A 358 5.68 9.14 -16.06
N HIS A 359 5.33 10.37 -15.66
CA HIS A 359 4.74 11.37 -16.54
C HIS A 359 5.72 11.80 -17.65
N LEU A 360 7.00 12.03 -17.31
CA LEU A 360 8.04 12.33 -18.29
C LEU A 360 8.25 11.18 -19.28
N ALA A 361 8.26 9.93 -18.80
CA ALA A 361 8.38 8.74 -19.63
C ALA A 361 7.22 8.65 -20.63
N GLN A 362 5.97 8.86 -20.18
CA GLN A 362 4.82 8.87 -21.10
C GLN A 362 4.91 9.98 -22.14
N ALA A 363 5.31 11.19 -21.74
CA ALA A 363 5.46 12.31 -22.66
C ALA A 363 6.57 12.04 -23.69
N ALA A 364 7.74 11.58 -23.26
CA ALA A 364 8.86 11.29 -24.14
C ALA A 364 8.58 10.12 -25.09
N ARG A 365 7.80 9.11 -24.68
CA ARG A 365 7.37 8.04 -25.58
C ARG A 365 6.66 8.58 -26.82
N THR A 366 5.84 9.62 -26.69
CA THR A 366 5.19 10.24 -27.84
C THR A 366 6.17 10.92 -28.80
N VAL A 367 7.31 11.39 -28.30
CA VAL A 367 8.41 11.94 -29.11
C VAL A 367 9.15 10.82 -29.81
N PHE A 368 9.55 9.78 -29.08
CA PHE A 368 10.31 8.65 -29.65
C PHE A 368 9.51 7.87 -30.70
N LEU A 369 8.20 7.70 -30.51
CA LEU A 369 7.35 6.99 -31.45
C LEU A 369 6.90 7.84 -32.65
N ASN A 370 7.28 9.12 -32.70
CA ASN A 370 6.99 10.00 -33.82
C ASN A 370 8.18 10.05 -34.79
N SER A 371 8.05 9.38 -35.94
CA SER A 371 9.09 9.29 -36.98
C SER A 371 9.63 10.65 -37.43
N ASN A 372 8.75 11.64 -37.64
CA ASN A 372 9.16 12.97 -38.08
C ASN A 372 9.98 13.69 -37.00
N GLN A 373 9.58 13.56 -35.74
CA GLN A 373 10.30 14.16 -34.61
C GLN A 373 11.67 13.50 -34.42
N THR A 374 11.74 12.16 -34.45
CA THR A 374 13.01 11.44 -34.28
C THR A 374 13.98 11.69 -35.43
N SER A 375 13.50 11.75 -36.67
CA SER A 375 14.32 12.10 -37.84
C SER A 375 14.89 13.53 -37.74
N THR A 376 14.05 14.49 -37.30
CA THR A 376 14.49 15.87 -37.07
C THR A 376 15.54 15.95 -35.94
N MET A 377 15.32 15.23 -34.83
CA MET A 377 16.30 15.12 -33.75
C MET A 377 17.63 14.54 -34.24
N LEU A 378 17.60 13.49 -35.07
CA LEU A 378 18.80 12.86 -35.62
C LEU A 378 19.62 13.82 -36.49
N ASN A 379 18.95 14.63 -37.32
CA ASN A 379 19.58 15.66 -38.14
C ASN A 379 20.24 16.74 -37.25
N ASP A 380 19.48 17.30 -36.30
CA ASP A 380 19.99 18.34 -35.41
C ASP A 380 21.18 17.85 -34.56
N LEU A 381 21.12 16.61 -34.05
CA LEU A 381 22.22 15.97 -33.32
C LEU A 381 23.47 15.77 -34.18
N SER A 382 23.28 15.48 -35.47
CA SER A 382 24.37 15.23 -36.41
C SER A 382 25.14 16.50 -36.79
N ARG A 383 24.52 17.67 -36.60
CA ARG A 383 25.16 18.96 -36.85
C ARG A 383 26.02 19.44 -35.69
N LEU A 384 25.90 18.85 -34.50
CA LEU A 384 26.67 19.25 -33.33
C LEU A 384 28.16 18.90 -33.47
N ASP A 385 29.02 19.83 -33.03
CA ASP A 385 30.46 19.62 -32.99
C ASP A 385 30.85 18.94 -31.67
N ILE A 386 31.03 17.62 -31.72
CA ILE A 386 31.37 16.81 -30.54
C ILE A 386 32.72 17.22 -29.97
N GLN A 387 33.68 17.61 -30.82
CA GLN A 387 35.02 18.01 -30.39
C GLN A 387 34.95 19.30 -29.56
N SER A 388 34.24 20.32 -30.07
CA SER A 388 34.06 21.56 -29.33
C SER A 388 33.30 21.36 -28.01
N ILE A 389 32.28 20.51 -27.99
CA ILE A 389 31.55 20.16 -26.76
C ILE A 389 32.47 19.47 -25.75
N PHE A 390 33.32 18.54 -26.21
CA PHE A 390 34.30 17.87 -25.37
C PHE A 390 35.36 18.82 -24.81
N GLU A 391 35.92 19.72 -25.63
CA GLU A 391 36.93 20.69 -25.19
C GLU A 391 36.39 21.61 -24.08
N GLN A 392 35.13 22.04 -24.18
CA GLN A 392 34.47 22.82 -23.14
C GLN A 392 34.08 21.97 -21.90
N GLY A 393 33.70 20.73 -22.15
CA GLY A 393 33.31 19.72 -21.16
C GLY A 393 34.45 19.31 -20.23
N SER A 394 35.57 18.93 -20.84
CA SER A 394 36.73 18.30 -20.20
C SER A 394 37.42 19.18 -19.17
N VAL A 395 37.30 20.51 -19.28
CA VAL A 395 37.84 21.45 -18.29
C VAL A 395 37.16 21.28 -16.92
N ILE A 396 35.85 21.03 -16.89
CA ILE A 396 35.08 20.86 -15.65
C ILE A 396 35.02 19.38 -15.25
N CYS A 397 35.01 18.48 -16.24
CA CYS A 397 34.93 17.03 -16.04
C CYS A 397 36.20 16.33 -16.56
N PRO A 398 37.36 16.47 -15.86
CA PRO A 398 38.66 15.99 -16.36
C PRO A 398 38.77 14.46 -16.43
N SER A 399 37.89 13.73 -15.76
CA SER A 399 37.84 12.26 -15.79
C SER A 399 37.20 11.69 -17.06
N VAL A 400 36.67 12.54 -17.94
CA VAL A 400 35.96 12.13 -19.16
C VAL A 400 36.91 12.26 -20.35
N ASP A 401 36.97 11.22 -21.18
CA ASP A 401 37.71 11.24 -22.44
C ASP A 401 36.79 11.49 -23.64
N LEU A 402 37.40 11.95 -24.76
CA LEU A 402 36.67 12.23 -26.00
C LEU A 402 35.96 10.97 -26.53
N ALA A 403 36.56 9.81 -26.33
CA ALA A 403 36.00 8.52 -26.76
C ALA A 403 34.66 8.24 -26.05
N SER A 404 34.57 8.48 -24.74
CA SER A 404 33.35 8.26 -23.97
C SER A 404 32.24 9.23 -24.39
N VAL A 405 32.57 10.50 -24.63
CA VAL A 405 31.60 11.48 -25.16
C VAL A 405 31.13 11.05 -26.54
N THR A 406 32.04 10.72 -27.45
CA THR A 406 31.73 10.27 -28.81
C THR A 406 30.85 9.02 -28.82
N ASN A 407 31.14 8.06 -27.91
CA ASN A 407 30.33 6.85 -27.74
C ASN A 407 28.93 7.17 -27.23
N GLY A 408 28.79 8.11 -26.29
CA GLY A 408 27.48 8.59 -25.82
C GLY A 408 26.64 9.19 -26.94
N PHE A 409 27.22 10.09 -27.74
CA PHE A 409 26.54 10.68 -28.91
C PHE A 409 26.17 9.62 -29.95
N SER A 410 27.09 8.71 -30.26
CA SER A 410 26.86 7.65 -31.24
C SER A 410 25.78 6.66 -30.77
N GLY A 411 25.78 6.32 -29.48
CA GLY A 411 24.74 5.50 -28.86
C GLY A 411 23.37 6.17 -28.91
N PHE A 412 23.29 7.47 -28.60
CA PHE A 412 22.03 8.21 -28.70
C PHE A 412 21.54 8.37 -30.15
N LYS A 413 22.44 8.58 -31.12
CA LYS A 413 22.09 8.54 -32.56
C LYS A 413 21.52 7.18 -32.96
N ALA A 414 22.19 6.08 -32.56
CA ALA A 414 21.72 4.73 -32.85
C ALA A 414 20.34 4.45 -32.23
N LEU A 415 20.10 4.94 -31.01
CA LEU A 415 18.79 4.86 -30.35
C LEU A 415 17.70 5.58 -31.15
N LEU A 416 17.94 6.83 -31.57
CA LEU A 416 16.99 7.59 -32.40
C LEU A 416 16.71 6.88 -33.73
N SER A 417 17.74 6.34 -34.40
CA SER A 417 17.56 5.58 -35.64
C SER A 417 16.77 4.28 -35.45
N ARG A 418 16.86 3.64 -34.28
CA ARG A 418 16.02 2.46 -33.94
C ARG A 418 14.56 2.88 -33.80
N TYR A 419 14.29 3.97 -33.09
CA TYR A 419 12.94 4.50 -32.94
C TYR A 419 12.32 4.97 -34.25
N GLU A 420 13.09 5.62 -35.12
CA GLU A 420 12.67 6.00 -36.47
C GLU A 420 12.20 4.76 -37.26
N LYS A 421 12.97 3.67 -37.24
CA LYS A 421 12.59 2.39 -37.88
C LYS A 421 11.36 1.73 -37.25
N LEU A 422 11.29 1.70 -35.91
CA LEU A 422 10.14 1.15 -35.17
C LEU A 422 8.85 1.90 -35.52
N SER A 423 8.90 3.23 -35.55
CA SER A 423 7.75 4.07 -35.90
C SER A 423 7.28 3.90 -37.35
N ALA A 424 8.19 3.56 -38.26
CA ALA A 424 7.87 3.27 -39.67
C ALA A 424 7.25 1.88 -39.90
N GLN A 425 7.41 0.95 -38.96
CA GLN A 425 6.94 -0.45 -39.06
C GLN A 425 5.63 -0.72 -38.31
N MET A 426 4.96 0.30 -37.76
CA MET A 426 3.78 0.13 -36.91
C MET A 426 2.54 -0.35 -37.69
N ASP A 427 2.42 -1.67 -37.86
CA ASP A 427 1.14 -2.39 -37.71
C ASP A 427 0.93 -2.65 -36.20
N THR A 428 -0.10 -2.04 -35.65
CA THR A 428 -0.32 -1.66 -34.24
C THR A 428 -0.52 -2.77 -33.19
N SER A 429 -0.04 -4.01 -33.37
CA SER A 429 -0.51 -5.14 -32.53
C SER A 429 0.53 -5.85 -31.65
N GLN A 430 1.85 -5.62 -31.80
CA GLN A 430 2.86 -6.49 -31.18
C GLN A 430 4.07 -5.79 -30.52
N CYS A 431 3.99 -4.50 -30.20
CA CYS A 431 5.14 -3.74 -29.66
C CYS A 431 5.00 -3.43 -28.16
N GLY A 432 4.78 -4.45 -27.33
CA GLY A 432 4.82 -4.27 -25.87
C GLY A 432 6.23 -4.15 -25.28
N HIS A 433 7.25 -4.66 -25.99
CA HIS A 433 8.60 -4.88 -25.43
C HIS A 433 9.65 -3.86 -25.89
N ASP A 434 9.41 -3.06 -26.94
CA ASP A 434 10.42 -2.19 -27.58
C ASP A 434 10.20 -0.68 -27.35
N VAL A 435 9.28 -0.29 -26.46
CA VAL A 435 8.95 1.14 -26.26
C VAL A 435 9.96 1.87 -25.38
N ASP A 436 10.68 1.13 -24.51
CA ASP A 436 11.59 1.71 -23.51
C ASP A 436 13.08 1.44 -23.79
N LEU A 437 13.46 1.30 -25.06
CA LEU A 437 14.86 1.14 -25.49
C LEU A 437 15.80 2.21 -24.93
N TRP A 438 15.30 3.43 -24.71
CA TRP A 438 16.06 4.51 -24.11
C TRP A 438 16.51 4.18 -22.68
N ALA A 439 15.69 3.46 -21.91
CA ALA A 439 16.00 3.09 -20.53
C ALA A 439 17.14 2.06 -20.49
N VAL A 440 17.05 1.04 -21.35
CA VAL A 440 18.10 0.02 -21.54
C VAL A 440 19.43 0.67 -21.92
N TRP A 441 19.41 1.65 -22.84
CA TRP A 441 20.62 2.37 -23.23
C TRP A 441 21.25 3.16 -22.07
N VAL A 442 20.43 3.81 -21.24
CA VAL A 442 20.94 4.52 -20.05
C VAL A 442 21.51 3.53 -19.04
N ASP A 443 20.85 2.40 -18.82
CA ASP A 443 21.35 1.35 -17.93
C ASP A 443 22.71 0.86 -18.40
N GLU A 444 22.84 0.40 -19.66
CA GLU A 444 24.12 -0.05 -20.24
C GLU A 444 25.23 1.00 -20.16
N MET A 445 24.92 2.25 -20.50
CA MET A 445 25.87 3.37 -20.43
C MET A 445 26.33 3.63 -18.99
N SER A 446 25.40 3.61 -18.03
CA SER A 446 25.71 3.80 -16.63
C SER A 446 26.56 2.66 -16.06
N GLU A 447 26.25 1.41 -16.43
CA GLU A 447 27.01 0.25 -16.00
C GLU A 447 28.43 0.26 -16.55
N ALA A 448 28.60 0.61 -17.83
CA ALA A 448 29.91 0.74 -18.45
C ALA A 448 30.76 1.84 -17.78
N ALA A 449 30.16 3.00 -17.46
CA ALA A 449 30.87 4.09 -16.79
C ALA A 449 31.32 3.72 -15.37
N LEU A 450 30.44 3.05 -14.61
CA LEU A 450 30.73 2.58 -13.26
C LEU A 450 31.77 1.45 -13.25
N ALA A 451 31.76 0.55 -14.25
CA ALA A 451 32.76 -0.50 -14.40
C ALA A 451 34.17 0.07 -14.67
N LYS A 452 34.27 1.26 -15.26
CA LYS A 452 35.53 2.01 -15.44
C LYS A 452 35.98 2.77 -14.18
N GLY A 453 35.25 2.65 -13.06
CA GLY A 453 35.59 3.29 -11.79
C GLY A 453 35.02 4.69 -11.59
N THR A 454 34.17 5.18 -12.51
CA THR A 454 33.43 6.44 -12.28
C THR A 454 32.45 6.23 -11.13
N SER A 455 32.39 7.14 -10.16
CA SER A 455 31.36 7.05 -9.11
C SER A 455 29.98 7.44 -9.67
N GLY A 456 28.90 6.93 -9.08
CA GLY A 456 27.54 7.30 -9.52
C GLY A 456 27.26 8.81 -9.44
N GLN A 457 27.80 9.47 -8.40
CA GLN A 457 27.70 10.93 -8.25
C GLN A 457 28.46 11.66 -9.35
N GLN A 458 29.69 11.24 -9.65
CA GLN A 458 30.48 11.80 -10.75
C GLN A 458 29.79 11.61 -12.09
N LEU A 459 29.22 10.42 -12.34
CA LEU A 459 28.47 10.14 -13.56
C LEU A 459 27.29 11.10 -13.75
N CYS A 460 26.48 11.32 -12.69
CA CYS A 460 25.36 12.26 -12.75
C CYS A 460 25.83 13.70 -13.01
N GLN A 461 26.95 14.12 -12.42
CA GLN A 461 27.54 15.45 -12.65
C GLN A 461 28.04 15.62 -14.09
N ILE A 462 28.78 14.63 -14.60
CA ILE A 462 29.26 14.58 -15.98
C ILE A 462 28.06 14.66 -16.93
N TRP A 463 27.07 13.79 -16.73
CA TRP A 463 25.86 13.76 -17.53
C TRP A 463 25.16 15.12 -17.56
N SER A 464 24.88 15.70 -16.39
CA SER A 464 24.17 16.98 -16.26
C SER A 464 24.92 18.13 -16.94
N TYR A 465 26.25 18.15 -16.85
CA TYR A 465 27.07 19.19 -17.49
C TYR A 465 27.08 19.04 -19.01
N PHE A 466 27.39 17.86 -19.53
CA PHE A 466 27.42 17.62 -20.97
C PHE A 466 26.04 17.74 -21.62
N SER A 467 24.98 17.24 -20.98
CA SER A 467 23.60 17.42 -21.48
C SER A 467 23.20 18.90 -21.49
N SER A 468 23.71 19.72 -20.57
CA SER A 468 23.55 21.18 -20.61
C SER A 468 24.26 21.84 -21.76
N LEU A 469 25.49 21.45 -22.06
CA LEU A 469 26.23 21.95 -23.23
C LEU A 469 25.49 21.61 -24.54
N ILE A 470 24.97 20.39 -24.66
CA ILE A 470 24.18 19.95 -25.83
C ILE A 470 22.95 20.85 -26.01
N ILE A 471 22.17 21.07 -24.95
CA ILE A 471 20.98 21.95 -25.00
C ILE A 471 21.37 23.38 -25.37
N ARG A 472 22.49 23.89 -24.86
CA ARG A 472 23.00 25.22 -25.21
C ARG A 472 23.33 25.32 -26.70
N GLU A 473 24.04 24.34 -27.26
CA GLU A 473 24.38 24.32 -28.69
C GLU A 473 23.13 24.24 -29.58
N LEU A 474 22.15 23.41 -29.21
CA LEU A 474 20.87 23.35 -29.90
C LEU A 474 20.12 24.69 -29.86
N THR A 475 20.19 25.41 -28.74
CA THR A 475 19.59 26.75 -28.58
C THR A 475 20.26 27.76 -29.52
N LEU A 476 21.59 27.84 -29.51
CA LEU A 476 22.36 28.78 -30.33
C LEU A 476 22.13 28.56 -31.84
N ARG A 477 21.85 27.33 -32.23
CA ARG A 477 21.57 26.95 -33.63
C ARG A 477 20.10 27.06 -34.01
N SER A 478 19.22 27.47 -33.09
CA SER A 478 17.77 27.50 -33.28
C SER A 478 17.25 26.16 -33.82
N ALA A 479 17.69 25.05 -33.21
CA ALA A 479 17.38 23.69 -33.63
C ALA A 479 15.84 23.43 -33.60
N PRO A 480 15.21 23.01 -34.71
CA PRO A 480 13.78 22.72 -34.74
C PRO A 480 13.33 21.67 -33.71
N ALA A 481 14.19 20.69 -33.40
CA ALA A 481 13.87 19.65 -32.41
C ALA A 481 14.18 20.04 -30.95
N PHE A 482 14.51 21.31 -30.65
CA PHE A 482 14.90 21.75 -29.31
C PHE A 482 13.93 21.30 -28.21
N GLY A 483 12.61 21.48 -28.41
CA GLY A 483 11.59 21.09 -27.43
C GLY A 483 11.61 19.58 -27.12
N SER A 484 11.79 18.76 -28.15
CA SER A 484 11.91 17.30 -28.05
C SER A 484 13.17 16.88 -27.28
N PHE A 485 14.31 17.49 -27.58
CA PHE A 485 15.55 17.28 -26.82
C PHE A 485 15.42 17.71 -25.36
N HIS A 486 14.77 18.83 -25.09
CA HIS A 486 14.58 19.31 -23.73
C HIS A 486 13.73 18.34 -22.90
N LEU A 487 12.61 17.86 -23.45
CA LEU A 487 11.77 16.86 -22.79
C LEU A 487 12.52 15.54 -22.55
N VAL A 488 13.22 15.03 -23.57
CA VAL A 488 14.01 13.80 -23.45
C VAL A 488 15.13 13.98 -22.42
N ARG A 489 15.80 15.12 -22.39
CA ARG A 489 16.80 15.41 -21.36
C ARG A 489 16.21 15.34 -19.95
N LEU A 490 15.06 15.97 -19.70
CA LEU A 490 14.41 15.92 -18.38
C LEU A 490 14.13 14.47 -17.94
N LEU A 491 13.66 13.64 -18.86
CA LEU A 491 13.47 12.21 -18.61
C LEU A 491 14.78 11.51 -18.26
N LEU A 492 15.82 11.68 -19.09
CA LEU A 492 17.09 10.98 -18.92
C LEU A 492 17.84 11.44 -17.68
N ASP A 493 17.77 12.74 -17.33
CA ASP A 493 18.33 13.30 -16.09
C ASP A 493 17.71 12.58 -14.87
N ASP A 494 16.37 12.46 -14.81
CA ASP A 494 15.67 11.81 -13.70
C ASP A 494 15.89 10.28 -13.67
N TYR A 495 15.88 9.63 -14.83
CA TYR A 495 16.07 8.18 -14.91
C TYR A 495 17.50 7.76 -14.59
N LEU A 496 18.53 8.51 -15.02
CA LEU A 496 19.91 8.19 -14.71
C LEU A 496 20.15 8.15 -13.19
N VAL A 497 19.58 9.11 -12.45
CA VAL A 497 19.65 9.10 -10.98
C VAL A 497 19.00 7.84 -10.42
N LEU A 498 17.83 7.46 -10.93
CA LEU A 498 17.16 6.22 -10.52
C LEU A 498 18.02 4.98 -10.80
N ALA A 499 18.59 4.86 -11.99
CA ALA A 499 19.44 3.73 -12.40
C ALA A 499 20.67 3.58 -11.48
N VAL A 500 21.33 4.71 -11.19
CA VAL A 500 22.46 4.77 -10.25
C VAL A 500 22.03 4.37 -8.83
N GLU A 501 20.92 4.92 -8.32
CA GLU A 501 20.38 4.59 -6.99
C GLU A 501 20.05 3.11 -6.87
N GLN A 502 19.37 2.53 -7.86
CA GLN A 502 19.03 1.10 -7.90
C GLN A 502 20.28 0.23 -7.91
N ARG A 503 21.30 0.58 -8.70
CA ARG A 503 22.54 -0.18 -8.73
C ARG A 503 23.31 -0.10 -7.41
N SER A 504 23.42 1.10 -6.82
CA SER A 504 24.05 1.26 -5.50
C SER A 504 23.32 0.46 -4.41
N ALA A 505 21.99 0.43 -4.45
CA ALA A 505 21.17 -0.37 -3.56
C ALA A 505 21.43 -1.88 -3.73
N ARG A 506 21.48 -2.38 -4.98
CA ARG A 506 21.81 -3.78 -5.30
C ARG A 506 23.18 -4.18 -4.75
N LEU A 507 24.21 -3.34 -4.98
CA LEU A 507 25.58 -3.59 -4.49
C LEU A 507 25.68 -3.59 -2.96
N SER A 508 24.83 -2.82 -2.29
CA SER A 508 24.80 -2.73 -0.83
C SER A 508 23.84 -3.75 -0.18
N SER A 509 23.16 -4.59 -0.97
CA SER A 509 22.07 -5.48 -0.50
C SER A 509 20.99 -4.73 0.32
N THR A 510 20.65 -3.52 -0.12
CA THR A 510 19.59 -2.68 0.48
C THR A 510 18.60 -2.23 -0.59
N THR A 511 17.60 -1.44 -0.21
CA THR A 511 16.67 -0.81 -1.17
C THR A 511 17.03 0.66 -1.40
N PRO A 512 16.68 1.26 -2.56
CA PRO A 512 16.86 2.70 -2.78
C PRO A 512 16.18 3.55 -1.71
N LEU A 513 14.99 3.14 -1.26
CA LEU A 513 14.26 3.81 -0.19
C LEU A 513 15.03 3.78 1.14
N GLN A 514 15.64 2.64 1.48
CA GLN A 514 16.47 2.51 2.69
C GLN A 514 17.71 3.41 2.64
N MET A 515 18.41 3.44 1.50
CA MET A 515 19.55 4.34 1.32
C MET A 515 19.14 5.81 1.49
N PHE A 516 18.01 6.21 0.89
CA PHE A 516 17.52 7.58 0.99
C PHE A 516 17.06 7.93 2.41
N TYR A 517 16.37 7.01 3.09
CA TYR A 517 16.04 7.15 4.50
C TYR A 517 17.28 7.35 5.38
N ASN A 518 18.32 6.53 5.19
CA ASN A 518 19.57 6.66 5.93
C ASN A 518 20.25 8.01 5.67
N HIS A 519 20.22 8.48 4.42
CA HIS A 519 20.72 9.81 4.07
C HIS A 519 19.94 10.92 4.81
N LEU A 520 18.61 10.91 4.77
CA LEU A 520 17.78 11.89 5.48
C LEU A 520 17.96 11.83 7.00
N LYS A 521 18.09 10.62 7.56
CA LYS A 521 18.36 10.41 8.99
C LYS A 521 19.69 11.04 9.41
N ASN A 522 20.72 10.97 8.57
CA ASN A 522 22.03 11.56 8.84
C ASN A 522 22.03 13.10 8.72
N LEU A 523 21.17 13.68 7.87
CA LEU A 523 21.03 15.13 7.74
C LEU A 523 20.32 15.79 8.93
N SER A 524 19.51 15.03 9.65
CA SER A 524 18.77 15.51 10.82
C SER A 524 18.96 14.50 11.95
N PRO A 525 20.17 14.43 12.55
CA PRO A 525 20.41 13.52 13.66
C PRO A 525 19.43 13.83 14.79
N VAL A 526 18.90 12.80 15.43
CA VAL A 526 18.14 12.95 16.66
C VAL A 526 19.08 13.60 17.66
N GLY A 527 18.91 14.90 17.91
CA GLY A 527 19.79 15.61 18.83
C GLY A 527 19.63 15.04 20.23
N ASP A 528 20.70 14.50 20.79
CA ASP A 528 20.89 14.36 22.23
C ASP A 528 21.06 15.78 22.82
N ARG A 529 19.96 16.54 22.87
CA ARG A 529 19.88 17.66 23.82
C ARG A 529 19.22 17.09 25.07
N THR A 530 20.11 16.53 25.90
CA THR A 530 20.08 16.42 27.38
C THR A 530 18.76 16.72 28.06
#